data_AF-A0A1I1YFZ6-F1
#
_entry.id   AF-A0A1I1YFZ6-F1
#
_cell.length_a   1.000
_cell.length_b   1.000
_cell.length_c   1.000
_cell.angle_alpha   90.00
_cell.angle_beta   90.00
_cell.angle_gamma   90.00
#
_symmetry.space_group_name_H-M   'P 1'
#
loop_
_entity.id
_entity.type
_entity.pdbx_description
1 polymer ?
#
loop_
_entity_poly.entity_id
_entity_poly.type
_entity_poly.pdbx_seq_one_letter_code
_entity_poly.pdbx_strand_id
1 'polypeptide(L)'
;MILFFSALDHQANHRDFSCGLSSLEANWDLLSSLVAQGSTLLTAYVIDDDVRTNLPLAAFDGFPLSVDIQALQTEWRTILSTPRSANSIHREELIALTRQRVHNAERAIIAQERMIDYFGKWLERTQKKSISESQRSQLVHQYEMQLAKHRVQLGKAHFYSRLATDRLNQLLA
;
A
#
# COMPACT_ATOMS: atom_id res chain seq x y z
N MET A 1 -10.47 22.32 -21.20
CA MET A 1 -9.14 22.87 -21.51
C MET A 1 -9.14 23.86 -22.69
N ILE A 2 -8.62 25.07 -22.50
CA ILE A 2 -8.40 26.08 -23.55
C ILE A 2 -6.95 26.58 -23.47
N LEU A 3 -6.25 26.62 -24.61
CA LEU A 3 -4.91 27.19 -24.73
C LEU A 3 -5.00 28.67 -25.11
N PHE A 4 -4.20 29.49 -24.43
CA PHE A 4 -4.00 30.91 -24.73
C PHE A 4 -2.51 31.16 -24.91
N PHE A 5 -2.14 31.90 -25.94
CA PHE A 5 -0.75 32.27 -26.17
C PHE A 5 -0.63 33.55 -26.99
N SER A 6 0.52 34.18 -26.89
CA SER A 6 0.89 35.31 -27.73
C SER A 6 2.27 35.13 -28.33
N ALA A 7 2.45 35.61 -29.56
CA ALA A 7 3.68 35.44 -30.32
C ALA A 7 4.02 36.67 -31.16
N LEU A 8 5.30 36.82 -31.47
CA LEU A 8 5.77 37.70 -32.54
C LEU A 8 5.92 36.89 -33.82
N ASP A 9 5.30 37.37 -34.90
CA ASP A 9 5.57 36.83 -36.24
C ASP A 9 6.92 37.34 -36.78
N HIS A 10 7.32 36.84 -37.96
CA HIS A 10 8.55 37.22 -38.65
C HIS A 10 8.65 38.71 -39.00
N GLN A 11 7.54 39.46 -38.93
CA GLN A 11 7.49 40.91 -39.14
C GLN A 11 7.48 41.68 -37.81
N ALA A 12 7.73 41.00 -36.70
CA ALA A 12 7.64 41.51 -35.33
C ALA A 12 6.24 42.03 -34.95
N ASN A 13 5.18 41.56 -35.62
CA ASN A 13 3.83 41.88 -35.20
C ASN A 13 3.42 40.98 -34.04
N HIS A 14 2.89 41.60 -32.99
CA HIS A 14 2.31 40.90 -31.86
C HIS A 14 0.93 40.36 -32.20
N ARG A 15 0.70 39.08 -31.91
CA ARG A 15 -0.58 38.41 -32.12
C ARG A 15 -0.95 37.58 -30.90
N ASP A 16 -2.21 37.71 -30.50
CA ASP A 16 -2.82 36.93 -29.42
C ASP A 16 -3.73 35.85 -30.02
N PHE A 17 -3.67 34.65 -29.45
CA PHE A 17 -4.42 33.50 -29.92
C PHE A 17 -5.09 32.77 -28.76
N SER A 18 -6.26 32.20 -29.05
CA SER A 18 -6.94 31.26 -28.17
C SER A 18 -7.53 30.12 -28.98
N CYS A 19 -7.43 28.91 -28.47
CA CYS A 19 -7.95 27.72 -29.13
C CYS A 19 -8.44 26.69 -28.10
N GLY A 20 -9.67 26.22 -28.29
CA GLY A 20 -10.25 25.10 -27.55
C GLY A 20 -9.84 23.80 -28.23
N LEU A 21 -9.30 22.84 -27.46
CA LEU A 21 -8.58 21.71 -28.03
C LEU A 21 -8.90 20.39 -27.34
N SER A 22 -8.74 19.31 -28.08
CA SER A 22 -9.14 17.95 -27.71
C SER A 22 -8.06 17.15 -26.96
N SER A 23 -6.78 17.51 -27.09
CA SER A 23 -5.66 16.88 -26.35
C SER A 23 -4.54 17.87 -26.06
N LEU A 24 -3.75 17.61 -25.01
CA LEU A 24 -2.66 18.48 -24.56
C LEU A 24 -1.45 18.39 -25.50
N GLU A 25 -1.18 17.20 -26.03
CA GLU A 25 -0.06 16.91 -26.90
C GLU A 25 -0.17 17.66 -28.23
N ALA A 26 -1.39 17.80 -28.78
CA ALA A 26 -1.63 18.60 -29.96
C ALA A 26 -1.35 20.10 -29.72
N ASN A 27 -1.56 20.59 -28.51
CA ASN A 27 -1.29 21.98 -28.12
C ASN A 27 0.21 22.26 -28.13
N TRP A 28 0.98 21.31 -27.59
CA TRP A 28 2.42 21.42 -27.49
C TRP A 28 3.10 21.35 -28.86
N ASP A 29 2.59 20.50 -29.75
CA ASP A 29 3.07 20.44 -31.13
C ASP A 29 2.73 21.71 -31.91
N LEU A 30 1.53 22.29 -31.70
CA LEU A 30 1.16 23.56 -32.33
C LEU A 30 2.12 24.68 -31.91
N LEU A 31 2.37 24.85 -30.62
CA LEU A 31 3.30 25.86 -30.11
C LEU A 31 4.72 25.66 -30.63
N SER A 32 5.20 24.41 -30.64
CA SER A 32 6.52 24.08 -31.20
C SER A 32 6.58 24.36 -32.71
N SER A 33 5.51 24.04 -33.45
CA SER A 33 5.45 24.31 -34.89
C SER A 33 5.52 25.81 -35.22
N LEU A 34 4.93 26.68 -34.37
CA LEU A 34 5.01 28.13 -34.52
C LEU A 34 6.45 28.62 -34.33
N VAL A 35 7.16 28.07 -33.34
CA VAL A 35 8.59 28.35 -33.12
C VAL A 35 9.43 27.86 -34.29
N ALA A 36 9.15 26.66 -34.80
CA ALA A 36 9.83 26.10 -35.97
C ALA A 36 9.65 26.95 -37.24
N GLN A 37 8.50 27.63 -37.37
CA GLN A 37 8.21 28.56 -38.46
C GLN A 37 8.85 29.95 -38.27
N GLY A 38 9.61 30.15 -37.18
CA GLY A 38 10.32 31.39 -36.87
C GLY A 38 9.52 32.41 -36.05
N SER A 39 8.36 32.02 -35.51
CA SER A 39 7.64 32.87 -34.56
C SER A 39 8.28 32.80 -33.18
N THR A 40 8.27 33.92 -32.43
CA THR A 40 8.77 33.94 -31.05
C THR A 40 7.59 33.95 -30.09
N LEU A 41 7.43 32.88 -29.29
CA LEU A 41 6.41 32.84 -28.24
C LEU A 41 6.76 33.82 -27.11
N LEU A 42 5.80 34.65 -26.71
CA LEU A 42 5.93 35.64 -25.63
C LEU A 42 5.21 35.19 -24.36
N THR A 43 4.05 34.57 -24.52
CA THR A 43 3.26 34.01 -23.41
C THR A 43 2.54 32.75 -23.88
N ALA A 44 2.38 31.77 -23.00
CA ALA A 44 1.56 30.59 -23.25
C ALA A 44 1.03 30.06 -21.91
N TYR A 45 -0.27 29.80 -21.83
CA TYR A 45 -0.91 29.22 -20.67
C TYR A 45 -2.16 28.45 -21.06
N VAL A 46 -2.52 27.49 -20.22
CA VAL A 46 -3.73 26.67 -20.37
C VAL A 46 -4.68 26.99 -19.23
N ILE A 47 -5.97 27.06 -19.53
CA ILE A 47 -7.04 27.08 -18.53
C ILE A 47 -7.77 25.74 -18.61
N ASP A 48 -7.78 25.01 -17.51
CA ASP A 48 -8.55 23.78 -17.34
C ASP A 48 -9.20 23.78 -15.95
N ASP A 49 -10.50 23.49 -15.87
CA ASP A 49 -11.30 23.57 -14.64
C ASP A 49 -11.09 24.86 -13.82
N ASP A 50 -11.07 26.01 -14.51
CA ASP A 50 -10.82 27.35 -13.95
C ASP A 50 -9.40 27.55 -13.36
N VAL A 51 -8.52 26.56 -13.51
CA VAL A 51 -7.11 26.64 -13.10
C VAL A 51 -6.26 27.06 -14.28
N ARG A 52 -5.57 28.20 -14.11
CA ARG A 52 -4.56 28.67 -15.06
C ARG A 52 -3.21 28.03 -14.77
N THR A 53 -2.67 27.34 -15.76
CA THR A 53 -1.30 26.79 -15.75
C THR A 53 -0.45 27.49 -16.81
N ASN A 54 0.58 28.23 -16.38
CA ASN A 54 1.52 28.83 -17.31
C ASN A 54 2.45 27.76 -17.89
N LEU A 55 2.69 27.81 -19.20
CA LEU A 55 3.55 26.87 -19.89
C LEU A 55 4.99 27.39 -19.96
N PRO A 56 6.00 26.53 -19.82
CA PRO A 56 7.40 26.92 -19.95
C PRO A 56 7.72 27.20 -21.42
N LEU A 57 7.89 28.47 -21.80
CA LEU A 57 8.17 28.84 -23.19
C LEU A 57 9.44 28.20 -23.75
N ALA A 58 10.45 28.01 -22.89
CA ALA A 58 11.70 27.36 -23.23
C ALA A 58 11.56 25.87 -23.60
N ALA A 59 10.40 25.25 -23.33
CA ALA A 59 10.13 23.86 -23.71
C ALA A 59 9.67 23.72 -25.18
N PHE A 60 9.36 24.84 -25.86
CA PHE A 60 8.94 24.83 -27.26
C PHE A 60 10.11 25.29 -28.12
N ASP A 61 10.96 24.36 -28.53
CA ASP A 61 12.22 24.59 -29.24
C ASP A 61 12.11 24.40 -30.77
N GLY A 62 10.91 24.10 -31.26
CA GLY A 62 10.66 23.81 -32.67
C GLY A 62 10.52 22.33 -32.99
N PHE A 63 10.85 21.43 -32.05
CA PHE A 63 10.66 20.00 -32.24
C PHE A 63 9.28 19.54 -31.73
N PRO A 64 8.61 18.59 -32.41
CA PRO A 64 7.34 18.05 -31.94
C PRO A 64 7.56 17.26 -30.64
N LEU A 65 6.78 17.60 -29.61
CA LEU A 65 6.89 17.02 -28.27
C LEU A 65 6.05 15.73 -28.15
N SER A 66 4.97 15.62 -28.93
CA SER A 66 4.02 14.52 -28.81
C SER A 66 4.64 13.14 -29.02
N VAL A 67 5.66 13.03 -29.88
CA VAL A 67 6.33 11.77 -30.18
C VAL A 67 7.02 11.21 -28.93
N ASP A 68 7.81 12.05 -28.25
CA ASP A 68 8.55 11.63 -27.07
C ASP A 68 7.61 11.34 -25.88
N ILE A 69 6.55 12.12 -25.74
CA ILE A 69 5.53 11.90 -24.71
C ILE A 69 4.78 10.58 -24.94
N GLN A 70 4.42 10.28 -26.19
CA GLN A 70 3.75 9.02 -26.53
C GLN A 70 4.67 7.81 -26.34
N ALA A 71 5.96 7.95 -26.69
CA ALA A 71 6.96 6.91 -26.44
C ALA A 71 7.07 6.64 -24.93
N LEU A 72 7.23 7.69 -24.13
CA LEU A 72 7.28 7.59 -22.67
C LEU A 72 6.00 6.99 -22.08
N GLN A 73 4.83 7.41 -22.56
CA GLN A 73 3.54 6.84 -22.15
C GLN A 73 3.48 5.34 -22.45
N THR A 74 4.03 4.90 -23.57
CA THR A 74 4.05 3.50 -24.00
C THR A 74 4.99 2.67 -23.12
N GLU A 75 6.18 3.19 -22.81
CA GLU A 75 7.12 2.57 -21.88
C GLU A 75 6.51 2.41 -20.49
N TRP A 76 5.91 3.49 -19.95
CA TRP A 76 5.24 3.45 -18.66
C TRP A 76 4.08 2.46 -18.64
N ARG A 77 3.25 2.44 -19.68
CA ARG A 77 2.17 1.44 -19.80
C ARG A 77 2.73 0.03 -19.83
N THR A 78 3.85 -0.21 -20.50
CA THR A 78 4.49 -1.54 -20.55
C THR A 78 4.98 -1.98 -19.16
N ILE A 79 5.64 -1.07 -18.43
CA ILE A 79 6.11 -1.31 -17.07
C ILE A 79 4.94 -1.59 -16.12
N LEU A 80 3.85 -0.82 -16.23
CA LEU A 80 2.69 -0.91 -15.34
C LEU A 80 1.72 -2.02 -15.71
N SER A 81 1.64 -2.41 -16.99
CA SER A 81 0.77 -3.49 -17.48
C SER A 81 1.30 -4.87 -17.17
N THR A 82 2.59 -4.99 -16.87
CA THR A 82 3.17 -6.22 -16.35
C THR A 82 3.01 -6.17 -14.83
N PRO A 83 1.99 -6.83 -14.23
CA PRO A 83 2.03 -7.04 -12.80
C PRO A 83 3.33 -7.77 -12.53
N ARG A 84 4.27 -7.12 -11.82
CA ARG A 84 5.41 -7.84 -11.26
C ARG A 84 4.76 -8.93 -10.42
N SER A 85 4.76 -10.16 -10.93
CA SER A 85 4.35 -11.33 -10.18
C SER A 85 5.15 -11.23 -8.91
N ALA A 86 4.50 -10.89 -7.80
CA ALA A 86 5.18 -10.59 -6.56
C ALA A 86 6.00 -11.84 -6.19
N ASN A 87 7.27 -11.74 -6.55
CA ASN A 87 8.44 -12.58 -6.34
C ASN A 87 8.15 -14.00 -5.83
N SER A 88 8.38 -15.01 -6.69
CA SER A 88 8.54 -16.41 -6.27
C SER A 88 9.47 -16.55 -5.06
N ILE A 89 10.52 -15.71 -5.02
CA ILE A 89 11.49 -15.60 -3.92
C ILE A 89 10.80 -15.25 -2.58
N HIS A 90 9.86 -14.29 -2.57
CA HIS A 90 9.14 -13.96 -1.34
C HIS A 90 8.03 -14.96 -1.00
N ARG A 91 7.52 -15.72 -1.99
CA ARG A 91 6.51 -16.75 -1.72
C ARG A 91 7.09 -17.87 -0.85
N GLU A 92 8.30 -18.33 -1.14
CA GLU A 92 8.97 -19.36 -0.34
C GLU A 92 9.29 -18.88 1.09
N GLU A 93 9.81 -17.66 1.22
CA GLU A 93 10.05 -17.03 2.53
C GLU A 93 8.75 -16.87 3.33
N LEU A 94 7.68 -16.41 2.68
CA LEU A 94 6.35 -16.29 3.31
C LEU A 94 5.82 -17.66 3.75
N ILE A 95 5.99 -18.71 2.95
CA ILE A 95 5.61 -20.08 3.32
C ILE A 95 6.43 -20.53 4.55
N ALA A 96 7.75 -20.31 4.56
CA ALA A 96 8.62 -20.67 5.67
C ALA A 96 8.23 -19.95 6.98
N LEU A 97 8.04 -18.63 6.92
CA LEU A 97 7.59 -17.83 8.06
C LEU A 97 6.20 -18.25 8.55
N THR A 98 5.29 -18.58 7.63
CA THR A 98 3.93 -19.01 8.00
C THR A 98 3.95 -20.37 8.68
N ARG A 99 4.78 -21.32 8.21
CA ARG A 99 5.01 -22.61 8.90
C ARG A 99 5.57 -22.40 10.31
N GLN A 100 6.54 -21.51 10.46
CA GLN A 100 7.10 -21.19 11.78
C GLN A 100 6.04 -20.61 12.73
N ARG A 101 5.13 -19.77 12.22
CA ARG A 101 4.00 -19.23 13.01
C ARG A 101 3.03 -20.32 13.46
N VAL A 102 2.70 -21.27 12.58
CA VAL A 102 1.87 -22.45 12.95
C VAL A 102 2.53 -23.22 14.09
N HIS A 103 3.81 -23.57 13.94
CA HIS A 103 4.55 -24.30 14.96
C HIS A 103 4.62 -23.56 16.30
N ASN A 104 4.84 -22.24 16.27
CA ASN A 104 4.85 -21.42 17.48
C ASN A 104 3.48 -21.38 18.17
N ALA A 105 2.39 -21.34 17.39
CA ALA A 105 1.03 -21.39 17.93
C ALA A 105 0.73 -22.75 18.58
N GLU A 106 1.13 -23.86 17.95
CA GLU A 106 1.00 -25.21 18.52
C GLU A 106 1.76 -25.35 19.85
N ARG A 107 3.00 -24.85 19.91
CA ARG A 107 3.79 -24.81 21.16
C ARG A 107 3.10 -23.99 22.24
N ALA A 108 2.51 -22.85 21.86
CA ALA A 108 1.77 -22.02 22.79
C ALA A 108 0.52 -22.75 23.32
N ILE A 109 -0.25 -23.42 22.46
CA ILE A 109 -1.42 -24.24 22.84
C ILE A 109 -1.01 -25.25 23.90
N ILE A 110 0.00 -26.09 23.61
CA ILE A 110 0.48 -27.13 24.53
C ILE A 110 0.93 -26.51 25.86
N ALA A 111 1.64 -25.38 25.82
CA ALA A 111 2.09 -24.69 27.04
C ALA A 111 0.91 -24.19 27.88
N GLN A 112 -0.10 -23.57 27.26
CA GLN A 112 -1.29 -23.08 27.98
C GLN A 112 -2.11 -24.23 28.57
N GLU A 113 -2.29 -25.33 27.82
CA GLU A 113 -2.98 -26.53 28.30
C GLU A 113 -2.28 -27.13 29.53
N ARG A 114 -0.95 -27.25 29.51
CA ARG A 114 -0.17 -27.70 30.67
C ARG A 114 -0.35 -26.80 31.88
N MET A 115 -0.38 -25.48 31.68
CA MET A 115 -0.60 -24.54 32.78
C MET A 115 -2.02 -24.64 33.35
N ILE A 116 -3.02 -24.85 32.49
CA ILE A 116 -4.42 -25.08 32.91
C ILE A 116 -4.52 -26.36 33.74
N ASP A 117 -3.95 -27.47 33.28
CA ASP A 117 -3.93 -28.74 34.02
C ASP A 117 -3.20 -28.58 35.38
N TYR A 118 -2.04 -27.92 35.37
CA TYR A 118 -1.26 -27.65 36.58
C TYR A 118 -2.08 -26.86 37.61
N PHE A 119 -2.60 -25.69 37.25
CA PHE A 119 -3.38 -24.88 38.19
C PHE A 119 -4.70 -25.55 38.59
N GLY A 120 -5.32 -26.34 37.72
CA GLY A 120 -6.48 -27.15 38.04
C GLY A 120 -6.20 -28.15 39.16
N LYS A 121 -5.08 -28.90 39.05
CA LYS A 121 -4.62 -29.84 40.08
C LYS A 121 -4.28 -29.14 41.40
N TRP A 122 -3.66 -27.96 41.35
CA TRP A 122 -3.34 -27.18 42.56
C TRP A 122 -4.60 -26.66 43.25
N LEU A 123 -5.58 -26.18 42.50
CA LEU A 123 -6.87 -25.75 43.03
C LEU A 123 -7.58 -26.90 43.77
N GLU A 124 -7.65 -28.08 43.14
CA GLU A 124 -8.25 -29.27 43.76
C GLU A 124 -7.52 -29.68 45.06
N ARG A 125 -6.18 -29.66 45.05
CA ARG A 125 -5.37 -30.00 46.23
C ARG A 125 -5.57 -29.00 47.37
N THR A 126 -5.62 -27.71 47.07
CA THR A 126 -5.79 -26.65 48.08
C THR A 126 -7.18 -26.69 48.71
N GLN A 127 -8.21 -27.04 47.95
CA GLN A 127 -9.56 -27.22 48.48
C GLN A 127 -9.64 -28.38 49.48
N LYS A 128 -8.88 -29.45 49.25
CA LYS A 128 -8.85 -30.66 50.12
C LYS A 128 -7.94 -30.53 51.35
N LYS A 129 -7.10 -29.49 51.43
CA LYS A 129 -6.10 -29.37 52.51
C LYS A 129 -6.70 -28.66 53.73
N SER A 130 -6.42 -29.17 54.93
CA SER A 130 -6.75 -28.49 56.18
C SER A 130 -5.75 -27.35 56.45
N ILE A 131 -6.02 -26.21 55.85
CA ILE A 131 -5.38 -24.92 56.12
C ILE A 131 -6.44 -23.94 56.63
N SER A 132 -6.01 -22.78 57.15
CA SER A 132 -6.98 -21.77 57.62
C SER A 132 -7.88 -21.30 56.47
N GLU A 133 -9.13 -21.02 56.78
CA GLU A 133 -10.14 -20.67 55.79
C GLU A 133 -9.78 -19.40 55.00
N SER A 134 -9.18 -18.41 55.66
CA SER A 134 -8.71 -17.19 55.01
C SER A 134 -7.58 -17.44 54.02
N GLN A 135 -6.59 -18.27 54.37
CA GLN A 135 -5.49 -18.63 53.48
C GLN A 135 -5.96 -19.50 52.31
N ARG A 136 -6.89 -20.42 52.55
CA ARG A 136 -7.50 -21.25 51.51
C ARG A 136 -8.21 -20.41 50.46
N SER A 137 -9.06 -19.49 50.90
CA SER A 137 -9.81 -18.61 49.99
C SER A 137 -8.90 -17.72 49.14
N GLN A 138 -7.82 -17.19 49.72
CA GLN A 138 -6.83 -16.41 48.97
C GLN A 138 -6.14 -17.23 47.88
N LEU A 139 -5.66 -18.43 48.21
CA LEU A 139 -4.97 -19.31 47.26
C LEU A 139 -5.91 -19.81 46.15
N VAL A 140 -7.14 -20.17 46.52
CA VAL A 140 -8.17 -20.58 45.54
C VAL A 140 -8.42 -19.45 44.55
N HIS A 141 -8.68 -18.23 45.05
CA HIS A 141 -8.91 -17.07 44.18
C HIS A 141 -7.72 -16.80 43.24
N GLN A 142 -6.48 -16.89 43.75
CA GLN A 142 -5.28 -16.72 42.92
C GLN A 142 -5.18 -17.77 41.80
N TYR A 143 -5.47 -19.03 42.09
CA TYR A 143 -5.43 -20.09 41.08
C TYR A 143 -6.56 -19.97 40.06
N GLU A 144 -7.75 -19.56 40.49
CA GLU A 144 -8.86 -19.25 39.57
C GLU A 144 -8.50 -18.12 38.60
N MET A 145 -7.86 -17.06 39.09
CA MET A 145 -7.38 -15.96 38.26
C MET A 145 -6.33 -16.41 37.24
N GLN A 146 -5.38 -17.26 37.63
CA GLN A 146 -4.39 -17.82 36.70
C GLN A 146 -5.05 -18.75 35.67
N LEU A 147 -6.00 -19.60 36.09
CA LEU A 147 -6.76 -20.46 35.19
C LEU A 147 -7.53 -19.65 34.14
N ALA A 148 -8.23 -18.59 34.55
CA ALA A 148 -8.94 -17.71 33.65
C ALA A 148 -7.98 -17.08 32.63
N LYS A 149 -6.83 -16.57 33.10
CA LYS A 149 -5.79 -16.00 32.23
C LYS A 149 -5.29 -17.00 31.19
N HIS A 150 -4.92 -18.21 31.60
CA HIS A 150 -4.39 -19.23 30.69
C HIS A 150 -5.45 -19.73 29.70
N ARG A 151 -6.73 -19.82 30.09
CA ARG A 151 -7.85 -20.14 29.18
C ARG A 151 -8.02 -19.08 28.10
N VAL A 152 -7.94 -17.79 28.45
CA VAL A 152 -8.00 -16.71 27.47
C VAL A 152 -6.82 -16.79 26.49
N GLN A 153 -5.61 -17.06 26.99
CA GLN A 153 -4.44 -17.21 26.12
C GLN A 153 -4.51 -18.45 25.23
N LEU A 154 -5.09 -19.54 25.70
CA LEU A 154 -5.36 -20.73 24.90
C LEU A 154 -6.31 -20.41 23.74
N GLY A 155 -7.41 -19.69 24.01
CA GLY A 155 -8.32 -19.23 22.96
C GLY A 155 -7.63 -18.38 21.89
N LYS A 156 -6.75 -17.46 22.31
CA LYS A 156 -5.93 -16.67 21.38
C LYS A 156 -4.97 -17.53 20.55
N ALA A 157 -4.30 -18.50 21.19
CA ALA A 157 -3.37 -19.38 20.51
C ALA A 157 -4.07 -20.24 19.44
N HIS A 158 -5.26 -20.77 19.73
CA HIS A 158 -6.08 -21.48 18.74
C HIS A 158 -6.51 -20.58 17.57
N PHE A 159 -6.94 -19.34 17.86
CA PHE A 159 -7.28 -18.39 16.81
C PHE A 159 -6.10 -18.12 15.88
N TYR A 160 -4.92 -17.82 16.43
CA TYR A 160 -3.71 -17.59 15.64
C TYR A 160 -3.26 -18.83 14.87
N SER A 161 -3.40 -20.01 15.46
CA SER A 161 -3.11 -21.27 14.77
C SER A 161 -3.99 -21.44 13.54
N ARG A 162 -5.32 -21.26 13.67
CA ARG A 162 -6.25 -21.37 12.54
C ARG A 162 -5.91 -20.34 11.45
N LEU A 163 -5.73 -19.08 11.83
CA LEU A 163 -5.39 -18.01 10.89
C LEU A 163 -4.09 -18.30 10.12
N ALA A 164 -3.05 -18.79 10.81
CA ALA A 164 -1.78 -19.13 10.19
C ALA A 164 -1.92 -20.34 9.24
N THR A 165 -2.70 -21.35 9.61
CA THR A 165 -2.97 -22.51 8.77
C THR A 165 -3.76 -22.14 7.52
N ASP A 166 -4.81 -21.32 7.64
CA ASP A 166 -5.61 -20.86 6.51
C ASP A 166 -4.73 -20.07 5.53
N ARG A 167 -3.86 -19.20 6.06
CA ARG A 167 -2.90 -18.47 5.24
C ARG A 167 -1.89 -19.39 4.56
N LEU A 168 -1.40 -20.42 5.25
CA LEU A 168 -0.48 -21.39 4.66
C LEU A 168 -1.14 -22.14 3.50
N ASN A 169 -2.40 -22.55 3.65
CA ASN A 169 -3.16 -23.22 2.59
C ASN A 169 -3.33 -22.32 1.36
N GLN A 170 -3.62 -21.03 1.55
CA GLN A 170 -3.68 -20.06 0.46
C GLN A 170 -2.34 -19.86 -0.25
N LEU A 171 -1.23 -19.91 0.48
CA LEU A 171 0.11 -19.77 -0.10
C LEU A 171 0.59 -21.02 -0.84
N LEU A 172 0.03 -22.20 -0.51
CA LEU A 172 0.37 -23.48 -1.13
C LEU A 172 -0.54 -23.87 -2.30
N ALA A 173 -1.73 -23.27 -2.39
CA ALA A 173 -2.64 -23.40 -3.54
C ALA A 173 -2.10 -22.69 -4.79
#